data_AF-A0A2G8LN88-F1
#
_entry.id   AF-A0A2G8LN88-F1
#
_cell.length_a   1.000
_cell.length_b   1.000
_cell.length_c   1.000
_cell.angle_alpha   90.00
_cell.angle_beta   90.00
_cell.angle_gamma   90.00
#
_symmetry.space_group_name_H-M   'P 1'
#
loop_
_entity.id
_entity.type
_entity.pdbx_description
1 polymer ?
#
loop_
_entity_poly.entity_id
_entity_poly.type
_entity_poly.pdbx_seq_one_letter_code
_entity_poly.pdbx_strand_id
1 'polypeptide(L)'
;MVEIDEYQNYDKALGALSEAYKCLTKAKMKNQSLQEEKLAALKHRIGLVKKFVQARRTYDEDSDEAMKQCQVLLEEPELDSAVRIGDVFGMIIEHYARQEDFRKAYSFMEEMRTRIPTVNMAYYINIKTIEGIHKALDIPMGRGMGVKETPGGGHEEEEEEEELEEELEEDESFA
;
A
#
# COMPACT_ATOMS: atom_id res chain seq x y z
N MET A 1 -8.16 0.89 -11.99
CA MET A 1 -7.96 -0.24 -12.94
C MET A 1 -7.96 -1.51 -12.12
N VAL A 2 -8.71 -2.57 -12.44
CA VAL A 2 -8.80 -3.76 -11.55
C VAL A 2 -7.44 -4.38 -11.21
N GLU A 3 -6.56 -4.58 -12.20
CA GLU A 3 -5.20 -5.14 -12.00
C GLU A 3 -4.33 -4.26 -11.08
N ILE A 4 -4.46 -2.95 -11.32
CA ILE A 4 -4.24 -1.82 -10.41
C ILE A 4 -4.62 -2.10 -8.97
N ASP A 5 -5.88 -1.78 -8.71
CA ASP A 5 -6.49 -1.47 -7.44
C ASP A 5 -6.73 -2.71 -6.58
N GLU A 6 -7.09 -3.83 -7.19
CA GLU A 6 -7.41 -5.07 -6.49
C GLU A 6 -6.20 -5.97 -6.31
N TYR A 7 -5.29 -6.00 -7.30
CA TYR A 7 -4.23 -7.00 -7.36
C TYR A 7 -2.80 -6.46 -7.27
N GLN A 8 -2.59 -5.13 -7.31
CA GLN A 8 -1.26 -4.50 -7.35
C GLN A 8 -0.35 -5.11 -8.46
N ASN A 9 -0.96 -5.61 -9.54
CA ASN A 9 -0.28 -6.32 -10.61
C ASN A 9 0.03 -5.37 -11.77
N TYR A 10 1.12 -4.63 -11.60
CA TYR A 10 1.57 -3.62 -12.55
C TYR A 10 2.06 -4.21 -13.88
N ASP A 11 2.61 -5.42 -13.91
CA ASP A 11 3.00 -6.09 -15.16
C ASP A 11 1.77 -6.44 -16.02
N LYS A 12 0.72 -6.98 -15.40
CA LYS A 12 -0.53 -7.28 -16.11
C LYS A 12 -1.24 -6.00 -16.55
N ALA A 13 -1.22 -4.97 -15.71
CA ALA A 13 -1.73 -3.65 -16.07
C ALA A 13 -0.98 -3.05 -17.27
N LEU A 14 0.35 -3.16 -17.30
CA LEU A 14 1.18 -2.72 -18.41
C LEU A 14 0.83 -3.45 -19.71
N GLY A 15 0.59 -4.76 -19.64
CA GLY A 15 0.10 -5.56 -20.76
C GLY A 15 -1.22 -5.04 -21.31
N ALA A 16 -2.21 -4.85 -20.43
CA ALA A 16 -3.53 -4.34 -20.80
C ALA A 16 -3.47 -2.93 -21.42
N LEU A 17 -2.69 -2.01 -20.84
CA LEU A 17 -2.49 -0.66 -21.37
C LEU A 17 -1.81 -0.68 -22.75
N SER A 18 -0.81 -1.57 -22.92
CA SER A 18 -0.10 -1.72 -24.20
C SER A 18 -1.02 -2.26 -25.29
N GLU A 19 -1.89 -3.22 -24.98
CA GLU A 19 -2.91 -3.70 -25.92
C GLU A 19 -3.96 -2.63 -26.23
N ALA A 20 -4.42 -1.87 -25.23
CA ALA A 20 -5.34 -0.75 -25.44
C ALA A 20 -4.73 0.30 -26.40
N TYR A 21 -3.44 0.63 -26.22
CA TYR A 21 -2.71 1.55 -27.11
C TYR A 21 -2.64 1.01 -28.56
N LYS A 22 -2.31 -0.28 -28.75
CA LYS A 22 -2.27 -0.91 -30.07
C LYS A 22 -3.64 -0.90 -30.75
N CYS A 23 -4.69 -1.24 -30.01
CA CYS A 23 -6.08 -1.22 -30.49
C CYS A 23 -6.51 0.18 -30.91
N LEU A 24 -6.26 1.19 -30.07
CA LEU A 24 -6.59 2.58 -30.38
C LEU A 24 -5.81 3.10 -31.58
N THR A 25 -4.54 2.72 -31.75
CA THR A 25 -3.73 3.10 -32.91
C THR A 25 -4.32 2.58 -34.22
N LYS A 26 -4.89 1.36 -34.21
CA LYS A 26 -5.49 0.74 -35.39
C LYS A 26 -6.94 1.17 -35.65
N ALA A 27 -7.59 1.78 -34.67
CA ALA A 27 -8.97 2.22 -34.80
C ALA A 27 -9.09 3.35 -35.83
N LYS A 28 -10.16 3.32 -36.64
CA LYS A 28 -10.51 4.45 -37.53
C LYS A 28 -11.49 5.36 -36.81
N MET A 29 -10.99 6.33 -36.06
CA MET A 29 -11.85 7.31 -35.39
C MET A 29 -12.24 8.43 -36.35
N LYS A 30 -13.49 8.91 -36.25
CA LYS A 30 -13.99 10.05 -37.04
C LYS A 30 -13.23 11.35 -36.72
N ASN A 31 -12.79 11.50 -35.47
CA ASN A 31 -12.01 12.63 -35.00
C ASN A 31 -10.58 12.16 -34.73
N GLN A 32 -9.64 12.50 -35.62
CA GLN A 32 -8.23 12.11 -35.51
C GLN A 32 -7.51 12.82 -34.37
N SER A 33 -7.80 14.10 -34.13
CA SER A 33 -7.19 14.86 -33.03
C SER A 33 -7.52 14.25 -31.66
N LEU A 34 -8.78 13.84 -31.46
CA LEU A 34 -9.17 13.14 -30.23
C LEU A 34 -8.49 11.77 -30.09
N GLN A 35 -8.23 11.09 -31.21
CA GLN A 35 -7.50 9.82 -31.21
C GLN A 35 -6.04 10.03 -30.77
N GLU A 36 -5.38 11.05 -31.31
CA GLU A 36 -4.01 11.43 -30.95
C GLU A 36 -3.88 11.80 -29.47
N GLU A 37 -4.81 12.60 -28.94
CA GLU A 37 -4.86 12.97 -27.53
C GLU A 37 -4.97 11.74 -26.62
N LYS A 38 -5.89 10.82 -26.94
CA LYS A 38 -6.04 9.56 -26.19
C LYS A 38 -4.81 8.65 -26.30
N LEU A 39 -4.15 8.61 -27.46
CA LEU A 39 -2.91 7.87 -27.63
C LEU A 39 -1.78 8.47 -26.80
N ALA A 40 -1.67 9.80 -26.75
CA ALA A 40 -0.69 10.48 -25.92
C ALA A 40 -0.92 10.19 -24.43
N ALA A 41 -2.18 10.28 -23.96
CA ALA A 41 -2.54 9.95 -22.58
C ALA A 41 -2.22 8.48 -22.23
N LEU A 42 -2.55 7.52 -23.11
CA LEU A 42 -2.19 6.12 -22.91
C LEU A 42 -0.68 5.91 -22.88
N LYS A 43 0.07 6.59 -23.77
CA LYS A 43 1.53 6.49 -23.81
C LYS A 43 2.17 7.02 -22.54
N HIS A 44 1.66 8.14 -22.00
CA HIS A 44 2.11 8.69 -20.71
C HIS A 44 1.89 7.69 -19.58
N ARG A 45 0.67 7.16 -19.44
CA ARG A 45 0.32 6.15 -18.42
C ARG A 45 1.18 4.88 -18.52
N ILE A 46 1.42 4.39 -19.73
CA ILE A 46 2.35 3.26 -19.99
C ILE A 46 3.75 3.60 -19.49
N GLY A 47 4.23 4.83 -19.75
CA GLY A 47 5.53 5.30 -19.27
C GLY A 47 5.65 5.27 -17.75
N LEU A 48 4.65 5.80 -17.04
CA LEU A 48 4.60 5.82 -15.57
C LEU A 48 4.61 4.40 -14.99
N VAL A 49 3.76 3.50 -15.49
CA VAL A 49 3.72 2.09 -15.04
C VAL A 49 5.06 1.40 -15.31
N LYS A 50 5.69 1.63 -16.47
CA LYS A 50 7.01 1.07 -16.78
C LYS A 50 8.08 1.53 -15.81
N LYS A 51 8.11 2.82 -15.46
CA LYS A 51 9.06 3.36 -14.47
C LYS A 51 8.91 2.64 -13.13
N PHE A 52 7.68 2.44 -12.65
CA PHE A 52 7.44 1.76 -11.38
C PHE A 52 7.80 0.27 -11.42
N VAL A 53 7.42 -0.44 -12.49
CA VAL A 53 7.80 -1.85 -12.69
C VAL A 53 9.32 -2.00 -12.75
N GLN A 54 10.01 -1.08 -13.42
CA GLN A 54 11.48 -1.09 -13.47
C GLN A 54 12.10 -0.89 -12.09
N ALA A 55 11.63 0.08 -11.31
CA ALA A 55 12.12 0.31 -9.95
C ALA A 55 11.95 -0.93 -9.07
N ARG A 56 10.80 -1.61 -9.16
CA ARG A 56 10.55 -2.88 -8.44
C ARG A 56 11.50 -3.99 -8.84
N ARG A 57 11.85 -4.11 -10.13
CA ARG A 57 12.78 -5.13 -10.62
C ARG A 57 14.22 -4.83 -10.23
N THR A 58 14.62 -3.56 -10.26
CA THR A 58 15.96 -3.14 -9.88
C THR A 58 16.21 -3.27 -8.38
N TYR A 59 15.17 -3.28 -7.55
CA TYR A 59 15.32 -3.29 -6.09
C TYR A 59 16.19 -4.43 -5.54
N ASP A 60 16.06 -5.65 -6.08
CA ASP A 60 16.85 -6.81 -5.61
C ASP A 60 18.32 -6.73 -6.05
N GLU A 61 18.64 -5.94 -7.09
CA GLU A 61 19.99 -5.75 -7.61
C GLU A 61 20.68 -4.51 -7.02
N ASP A 62 19.95 -3.40 -6.95
CA ASP A 62 20.39 -2.10 -6.44
C ASP A 62 19.21 -1.37 -5.80
N SER A 63 19.05 -1.57 -4.49
CA SER A 63 17.96 -0.97 -3.74
C SER A 63 18.05 0.56 -3.66
N ASP A 64 19.24 1.14 -3.68
CA ASP A 64 19.44 2.59 -3.60
C ASP A 64 19.01 3.27 -4.92
N GLU A 65 19.36 2.67 -6.05
CA GLU A 65 18.91 3.13 -7.36
C GLU A 65 17.39 2.98 -7.51
N ALA A 66 16.81 1.88 -7.05
CA ALA A 66 15.35 1.72 -7.02
C ALA A 66 14.67 2.82 -6.20
N MET A 67 15.24 3.24 -5.06
CA MET A 67 14.69 4.34 -4.27
C MET A 67 14.78 5.69 -4.96
N LYS A 68 15.88 5.96 -5.69
CA LYS A 68 16.00 7.18 -6.51
C LYS A 68 14.94 7.19 -7.61
N GLN A 69 14.73 6.05 -8.27
CA GLN A 69 13.70 5.91 -9.31
C GLN A 69 12.29 6.13 -8.75
N CYS A 70 11.98 5.61 -7.56
CA CYS A 70 10.71 5.86 -6.88
C CYS A 70 10.53 7.34 -6.52
N GLN A 71 11.57 8.02 -6.02
CA GLN A 71 11.51 9.45 -5.71
C GLN A 71 11.31 10.30 -6.97
N VAL A 72 12.05 10.03 -8.06
CA VAL A 72 11.83 10.71 -9.34
C VAL A 72 10.42 10.45 -9.86
N LEU A 73 9.91 9.22 -9.70
CA LEU A 73 8.55 8.87 -10.11
C LEU A 73 7.49 9.67 -9.34
N LEU A 74 7.68 9.92 -8.05
CA LEU A 74 6.78 10.75 -7.23
C LEU A 74 6.67 12.19 -7.73
N GLU A 75 7.67 12.69 -8.45
CA GLU A 75 7.67 14.04 -9.04
C GLU A 75 7.03 14.09 -10.44
N GLU A 76 6.66 12.95 -11.01
CA GLU A 76 6.04 12.91 -12.33
C GLU A 76 4.59 13.45 -12.30
N PRO A 77 4.21 14.29 -13.29
CA PRO A 77 2.86 14.80 -13.38
C PRO A 77 1.86 13.67 -13.66
N GLU A 78 0.70 13.76 -13.02
CA GLU A 78 -0.41 12.82 -13.20
C GLU A 78 -0.04 11.36 -12.85
N LEU A 79 0.90 11.16 -11.92
CA LEU A 79 1.30 9.83 -11.46
C LEU A 79 0.10 8.96 -11.04
N ASP A 80 -0.82 9.57 -10.29
CA ASP A 80 -2.05 8.96 -9.75
C ASP A 80 -3.00 8.44 -10.84
N SER A 81 -2.86 8.89 -12.08
CA SER A 81 -3.64 8.38 -13.23
C SER A 81 -3.26 6.94 -13.64
N ALA A 82 -2.10 6.46 -13.20
CA ALA A 82 -1.50 5.21 -13.69
C ALA A 82 -0.88 4.35 -12.59
N VAL A 83 -0.34 4.96 -11.53
CA VAL A 83 0.32 4.28 -10.42
C VAL A 83 -0.26 4.80 -9.11
N ARG A 84 -0.52 3.90 -8.16
CA ARG A 84 -1.01 4.32 -6.85
C ARG A 84 0.16 4.96 -6.10
N ILE A 85 0.03 6.25 -5.79
CA ILE A 85 1.03 7.01 -5.04
C ILE A 85 1.40 6.28 -3.74
N GLY A 86 0.41 5.68 -3.06
CA GLY A 86 0.64 4.92 -1.84
C GLY A 86 1.51 3.67 -2.03
N ASP A 87 1.45 2.97 -3.17
CA ASP A 87 2.30 1.81 -3.44
C ASP A 87 3.78 2.25 -3.59
N VAL A 88 4.01 3.44 -4.16
CA VAL A 88 5.37 4.02 -4.31
C VAL A 88 5.92 4.42 -2.95
N PHE A 89 5.14 5.13 -2.13
CA PHE A 89 5.55 5.46 -0.76
C PHE A 89 5.74 4.21 0.09
N GLY A 90 4.87 3.20 -0.03
CA GLY A 90 4.99 1.95 0.69
C GLY A 90 6.34 1.28 0.47
N MET A 91 6.76 1.20 -0.80
CA MET A 91 8.08 0.67 -1.17
C MET A 91 9.23 1.48 -0.54
N ILE A 92 9.15 2.81 -0.54
CA ILE A 92 10.18 3.70 0.04
C ILE A 92 10.25 3.56 1.57
N ILE A 93 9.11 3.59 2.24
CA ILE A 93 9.02 3.54 3.71
C ILE A 93 9.50 2.19 4.22
N GLU A 94 9.08 1.10 3.59
CA GLU A 94 9.56 -0.23 3.95
C GLU A 94 11.06 -0.40 3.75
N HIS A 95 11.62 0.19 2.69
CA HIS A 95 13.07 0.17 2.47
C HIS A 95 13.83 0.86 3.61
N TYR A 96 13.48 2.11 3.95
CA TYR A 96 14.18 2.83 5.03
C TYR A 96 13.96 2.20 6.41
N ALA A 97 12.77 1.64 6.66
CA ALA A 97 12.52 0.91 7.90
C ALA A 97 13.36 -0.37 8.01
N ARG A 98 13.59 -1.10 6.90
CA ARG A 98 14.51 -2.27 6.88
C ARG A 98 15.96 -1.88 7.16
N GLN A 99 16.36 -0.66 6.82
CA GLN A 99 17.68 -0.11 7.13
C GLN A 99 17.76 0.52 8.54
N GLU A 100 16.69 0.41 9.34
CA GLU A 100 16.58 1.06 10.65
C GLU A 100 16.71 2.60 10.62
N ASP A 101 16.61 3.21 9.43
CA ASP A 101 16.50 4.66 9.27
C ASP A 101 15.05 5.10 9.50
N PHE A 102 14.59 4.92 10.75
CA PHE A 102 13.21 5.20 11.14
C PHE A 102 12.84 6.67 10.98
N ARG A 103 13.80 7.59 11.14
CA ARG A 103 13.57 9.03 10.93
C ARG A 103 13.19 9.33 9.49
N LYS A 104 13.94 8.76 8.53
CA LYS A 104 13.65 8.94 7.11
C LYS A 104 12.40 8.21 6.69
N ALA A 105 12.17 7.00 7.21
CA ALA A 105 10.92 6.28 6.99
C ALA A 105 9.70 7.11 7.46
N TYR A 106 9.79 7.71 8.65
CA TYR A 106 8.73 8.56 9.20
C TYR A 106 8.52 9.85 8.39
N SER A 107 9.58 10.50 7.89
CA SER A 107 9.39 11.68 7.04
C SER A 107 8.61 11.37 5.76
N PHE A 108 8.84 10.20 5.16
CA PHE A 108 8.05 9.75 4.01
C PHE A 108 6.60 9.38 4.39
N MET A 109 6.35 8.89 5.61
CA MET A 109 4.98 8.71 6.10
C MET A 109 4.22 10.04 6.20
N GLU A 110 4.86 11.08 6.72
CA GLU A 110 4.25 12.42 6.83
C GLU A 110 4.04 13.05 5.44
N GLU A 111 4.98 12.85 4.51
CA GLU A 111 4.81 13.28 3.13
C GLU A 111 3.63 12.56 2.46
N MET A 112 3.50 11.25 2.66
CA MET A 112 2.37 10.46 2.15
C MET A 112 1.03 10.98 2.69
N ARG A 113 0.95 11.38 3.97
CA ARG A 113 -0.27 12.02 4.53
C ARG A 113 -0.58 13.35 3.87
N THR A 114 0.46 14.13 3.57
CA THR A 114 0.29 15.44 2.91
C THR A 114 -0.23 15.26 1.49
N ARG A 115 0.28 14.28 0.74
CA ARG A 115 -0.17 13.99 -0.62
C ARG A 115 -1.52 13.25 -0.67
N ILE A 116 -1.87 12.50 0.37
CA ILE A 116 -3.10 11.72 0.46
C ILE A 116 -3.76 11.97 1.85
N PRO A 117 -4.53 13.06 2.03
CA PRO A 117 -5.02 13.52 3.34
C PRO A 117 -5.90 12.54 4.13
N THR A 118 -6.40 11.49 3.51
CA THR A 118 -7.25 10.46 4.14
C THR A 118 -6.67 9.05 3.98
N VAL A 119 -5.34 8.94 3.83
CA VAL A 119 -4.68 7.66 3.61
C VAL A 119 -4.83 6.73 4.81
N ASN A 120 -5.33 5.51 4.56
CA ASN A 120 -5.12 4.40 5.47
C ASN A 120 -3.75 3.77 5.16
N MET A 121 -2.72 4.12 5.94
CA MET A 121 -1.35 3.65 5.74
C MET A 121 -1.22 2.13 5.76
N ALA A 122 -2.02 1.44 6.58
CA ALA A 122 -1.99 -0.01 6.71
C ALA A 122 -2.45 -0.75 5.44
N TYR A 123 -3.03 -0.04 4.47
CA TYR A 123 -3.36 -0.61 3.16
C TYR A 123 -2.14 -0.70 2.22
N TYR A 124 -1.11 0.11 2.47
CA TYR A 124 0.08 0.23 1.61
C TYR A 124 1.37 -0.24 2.27
N ILE A 125 1.42 -0.24 3.60
CA ILE A 125 2.61 -0.55 4.38
C ILE A 125 2.24 -1.63 5.39
N ASN A 126 3.14 -2.61 5.59
CA ASN A 126 2.98 -3.60 6.64
C ASN A 126 2.78 -2.95 8.02
N ILE A 127 1.73 -3.35 8.75
CA ILE A 127 1.41 -2.78 10.07
C ILE A 127 2.60 -2.86 11.04
N LYS A 128 3.37 -3.95 11.02
CA LYS A 128 4.55 -4.12 11.88
C LYS A 128 5.65 -3.11 11.58
N THR A 129 5.80 -2.73 10.32
CA THR A 129 6.74 -1.68 9.90
C THR A 129 6.29 -0.33 10.48
N ILE A 130 5.00 -0.03 10.39
CA ILE A 130 4.46 1.22 10.95
C ILE A 130 4.66 1.27 12.47
N GLU A 131 4.28 0.20 13.18
CA GLU A 131 4.44 0.08 14.62
C GLU A 131 5.92 0.22 15.03
N GLY A 132 6.82 -0.42 14.28
CA GLY A 132 8.27 -0.36 14.50
C GLY A 132 8.82 1.05 14.39
N ILE A 133 8.42 1.81 13.35
CA ILE A 133 8.83 3.21 13.16
C ILE A 133 8.36 4.07 14.33
N HIS A 134 7.08 3.97 14.69
CA HIS A 134 6.50 4.75 15.79
C HIS A 134 7.17 4.45 17.13
N LYS A 135 7.37 3.16 17.44
CA LYS A 135 8.04 2.72 18.66
C LYS A 135 9.49 3.19 18.73
N ALA A 136 10.24 3.10 17.63
CA ALA A 136 11.65 3.49 17.61
C ALA A 136 11.87 5.00 17.79
N LEU A 137 10.89 5.82 17.42
CA LEU A 137 10.95 7.28 17.54
C LEU A 137 10.20 7.84 18.76
N ASP A 138 9.58 6.97 19.57
CA ASP A 138 8.72 7.36 20.70
C ASP A 138 7.57 8.29 20.29
N ILE A 139 6.97 8.02 19.12
CA ILE A 139 5.87 8.80 18.55
C ILE A 139 4.56 8.03 18.76
N PRO A 140 3.54 8.61 19.42
CA PRO A 140 2.24 7.98 19.57
C PRO A 140 1.59 7.62 18.22
N MET A 141 1.01 6.43 18.11
CA MET A 141 0.20 6.07 16.95
C MET A 141 -1.15 6.82 17.01
N GLY A 142 -1.39 7.74 16.08
CA GLY A 142 -2.62 8.53 16.02
C GLY A 142 -3.82 7.79 15.42
N ARG A 143 -5.05 8.24 15.72
CA ARG A 143 -6.29 7.78 15.05
C ARG A 143 -6.23 8.14 13.56
N GLY A 144 -6.25 7.13 12.70
CA GLY A 144 -6.14 7.27 11.24
C GLY A 144 -5.44 6.08 10.56
N MET A 145 -4.83 5.20 11.34
CA MET A 145 -4.06 4.03 10.86
C MET A 145 -4.87 2.73 10.72
N GLY A 146 -6.20 2.79 10.72
CA GLY A 146 -7.04 1.59 10.53
C GLY A 146 -7.02 0.58 11.69
N VAL A 147 -6.41 0.94 12.83
CA VAL A 147 -6.50 0.15 14.06
C VAL A 147 -7.92 0.29 14.59
N LYS A 148 -8.72 -0.79 14.52
CA LYS A 148 -9.88 -0.94 15.38
C LYS A 148 -9.35 -0.90 16.81
N GLU A 149 -9.75 0.11 17.56
CA GLU A 149 -9.48 0.19 18.99
C GLU A 149 -9.95 -1.13 19.63
N THR A 150 -9.01 -1.93 20.17
CA THR A 150 -9.32 -2.82 21.27
C THR A 150 -9.37 -1.94 22.51
N PRO A 151 -10.54 -1.70 23.13
CA PRO A 151 -10.57 -1.03 24.41
C PRO A 151 -10.15 -2.03 25.48
N GLY A 152 -9.13 -1.72 26.27
CA GLY A 152 -8.79 -2.55 27.42
C GLY A 152 -7.38 -2.38 27.95
N GLY A 153 -7.01 -1.16 28.34
CA GLY A 153 -5.98 -0.97 29.34
C GLY A 153 -6.65 -0.50 30.63
N GLY A 154 -6.44 -1.22 31.73
CA GLY A 154 -6.83 -0.75 33.07
C GLY A 154 -6.95 -1.83 34.13
N HIS A 155 -6.06 -1.72 35.12
CA HIS A 155 -6.12 -2.25 36.50
C HIS A 155 -5.72 -3.71 36.76
N GLU A 156 -4.59 -3.81 37.46
CA GLU A 156 -4.31 -4.78 38.52
C GLU A 156 -5.45 -4.73 39.56
N GLU A 157 -5.99 -5.89 39.96
CA GLU A 157 -6.27 -6.28 41.36
C GLU A 157 -7.02 -7.62 41.43
N GLU A 158 -6.44 -8.50 42.27
CA GLU A 158 -7.05 -9.51 43.12
C GLU A 158 -7.50 -10.88 42.57
N GLU A 159 -6.82 -11.89 43.12
CA GLU A 159 -7.18 -13.29 43.22
C GLU A 159 -8.56 -13.44 43.88
N GLU A 160 -9.42 -14.27 43.30
CA GLU A 160 -10.40 -15.03 44.07
C GLU A 160 -10.59 -16.39 43.37
N GLU A 161 -9.94 -17.40 43.95
CA GLU A 161 -10.27 -18.80 43.75
C GLU A 161 -11.64 -19.05 44.41
N GLU A 162 -12.67 -19.33 43.62
CA GLU A 162 -13.83 -20.09 44.09
C GLU A 162 -13.80 -21.47 43.42
N GLU A 163 -13.26 -22.44 44.14
CA GLU A 163 -13.70 -23.84 44.06
C GLU A 163 -15.18 -23.88 44.49
N LEU A 164 -16.07 -24.53 43.73
CA LEU A 164 -17.13 -25.35 44.31
C LEU A 164 -17.85 -26.26 43.30
N GLU A 165 -17.60 -27.54 43.53
CA GLU A 165 -18.46 -28.73 43.48
C GLU A 165 -19.17 -29.19 42.19
N GLU A 166 -18.83 -30.45 41.86
CA GLU A 166 -19.51 -31.37 40.96
C GLU A 166 -20.98 -31.60 41.37
N GLU A 167 -21.88 -31.61 40.40
CA GLU A 167 -23.00 -32.56 40.42
C GLU A 167 -22.98 -33.38 39.12
N LEU A 168 -22.52 -34.63 39.28
CA LEU A 168 -22.77 -35.73 38.36
C LEU A 168 -24.11 -36.37 38.76
N GLU A 169 -25.10 -36.28 37.88
CA GLU A 169 -26.11 -37.34 37.68
C GLU A 169 -26.31 -37.40 36.15
N GLU A 170 -25.78 -38.40 35.44
CA GLU A 170 -26.37 -39.75 35.24
C GLU A 170 -27.89 -39.67 34.94
N ASP A 171 -28.49 -40.33 33.97
CA ASP A 171 -28.15 -41.11 32.77
C ASP A 171 -29.54 -41.37 32.13
N GLU A 172 -29.60 -42.18 31.07
CA GLU A 172 -30.80 -42.79 30.48
C GLU A 172 -31.63 -41.89 29.53
N SER A 173 -31.46 -41.91 28.22
CA SER A 173 -31.57 -43.00 27.24
C SER A 173 -33.02 -43.42 26.89
N PHE A 174 -33.24 -43.53 25.56
CA PHE A 174 -34.28 -44.27 24.83
C PHE A 174 -35.76 -43.91 25.05
N ALA A 175 -36.39 -43.32 24.01
CA ALA A 175 -37.16 -44.08 23.00
C ALA A 175 -37.78 -43.15 21.95
#